data_AF-A0A7S2ZIT7-F1
#
_entry.id   AF-A0A7S2ZIT7-F1
#
_cell.length_a   1.000
_cell.length_b   1.000
_cell.length_c   1.000
_cell.angle_alpha   90.00
_cell.angle_beta   90.00
_cell.angle_gamma   90.00
#
_symmetry.space_group_name_H-M   'P 1'
#
loop_
_entity.id
_entity.type
_entity.pdbx_description
1 polymer ?
#
loop_
_entity_poly.entity_id
_entity_poly.type
_entity_poly.pdbx_seq_one_letter_code
_entity_poly.pdbx_strand_id
1 'polypeptide(L)'
;MVWVLSLVIVSKFLLGFAQVGEGICSAGGESCTVDQQQDVVVTIYSYDRPRYLLLLLEDIAREADRAELKVHVHVIDDNSIDCIYPAQQDNVYDSDSKYENDLREFSIDQKSSQFDLICPSLPRFRRVLEIVATRNWKFFSSRERHGKKRYWHQVAQAHRLLEGIQTRFFVFLPDDDRLCADFFRKAISAWEKIADTDKASLMLHVEEKRAKEAVWTPLKPVREGHVYRIGWVESGNFLCTYKLLELMNYSFPRIPSNR
;
A
#
# COMPACT_ATOMS: atom_id res chain seq x y z
N MET A 1 18.71 -17.68 7.49
CA MET A 1 18.75 -16.39 8.20
C MET A 1 17.33 -15.86 8.27
N VAL A 2 16.69 -16.09 9.42
CA VAL A 2 15.32 -15.67 9.70
C VAL A 2 15.43 -14.25 10.22
N TRP A 3 14.94 -13.27 9.44
CA TRP A 3 14.80 -11.92 9.93
C TRP A 3 13.63 -11.92 10.92
N VAL A 4 13.95 -11.85 12.22
CA VAL A 4 12.96 -11.64 13.28
C VAL A 4 12.71 -10.13 13.31
N LEU A 5 11.76 -9.66 12.50
CA LEU A 5 11.27 -8.29 12.60
C LEU A 5 10.15 -8.28 13.64
N SER A 6 10.35 -7.50 14.71
CA SER A 6 9.29 -7.19 15.68
C SER A 6 8.14 -6.53 14.93
N LEU A 7 7.02 -7.22 14.85
CA LEU A 7 5.84 -6.77 14.15
C LEU A 7 4.68 -6.65 15.13
N VAL A 8 3.81 -5.66 14.96
CA VAL A 8 2.86 -5.30 16.00
C VAL A 8 1.43 -5.23 15.44
N ILE A 9 0.39 -5.70 16.16
CA ILE A 9 -1.05 -5.57 15.80
C ILE A 9 -1.76 -4.74 16.85
N VAL A 10 -2.69 -3.84 16.52
CA VAL A 10 -3.47 -3.09 17.53
C VAL A 10 -4.92 -3.55 17.63
N SER A 11 -5.44 -3.66 18.87
CA SER A 11 -6.88 -3.63 19.16
C SER A 11 -7.23 -2.59 20.25
N LYS A 12 -8.22 -1.74 19.91
CA LYS A 12 -9.05 -0.79 20.71
C LYS A 12 -8.41 0.43 21.46
N PHE A 13 -8.68 1.61 20.88
CA PHE A 13 -9.14 2.93 21.41
C PHE A 13 -8.34 3.83 22.43
N LEU A 14 -8.50 5.14 22.16
CA LEU A 14 -8.46 6.40 22.97
C LEU A 14 -7.15 7.22 23.19
N LEU A 15 -7.27 8.49 22.74
CA LEU A 15 -6.78 9.83 23.15
C LEU A 15 -5.28 10.18 23.32
N GLY A 16 -4.89 11.33 22.73
CA GLY A 16 -4.16 12.42 23.43
C GLY A 16 -2.83 12.96 22.88
N PHE A 17 -2.89 14.07 22.09
CA PHE A 17 -1.93 15.18 21.87
C PHE A 17 -0.61 15.06 21.03
N ALA A 18 -0.28 16.23 20.44
CA ALA A 18 0.67 16.59 19.35
C ALA A 18 2.16 16.72 19.81
N GLN A 19 3.19 16.84 18.95
CA GLN A 19 3.55 18.03 18.15
C GLN A 19 4.65 17.75 17.07
N VAL A 20 4.82 18.75 16.20
CA VAL A 20 5.46 18.89 14.87
C VAL A 20 7.00 18.84 14.86
N GLY A 21 7.59 18.42 13.73
CA GLY A 21 9.02 18.58 13.40
C GLY A 21 9.22 19.18 11.99
N GLU A 22 10.05 20.21 11.91
CA GLU A 22 10.30 21.10 10.77
C GLU A 22 11.17 20.47 9.66
N GLY A 23 10.90 20.83 8.40
CA GLY A 23 11.73 20.49 7.23
C GLY A 23 12.54 21.69 6.74
N ILE A 24 13.80 21.45 6.36
CA ILE A 24 14.78 22.44 5.85
C ILE A 24 14.83 22.32 4.32
N CYS A 25 14.74 23.45 3.59
CA CYS A 25 15.05 23.54 2.17
C CYS A 25 16.36 24.33 1.95
N SER A 26 17.25 23.78 1.12
CA SER A 26 18.54 24.41 0.75
C SER A 26 18.36 25.44 -0.38
N ALA A 27 19.11 26.55 -0.29
CA ALA A 27 19.10 27.62 -1.27
C ALA A 27 19.87 27.25 -2.54
N GLY A 28 19.16 27.12 -3.67
CA GLY A 28 19.78 26.86 -4.97
C GLY A 28 18.81 26.91 -6.15
N GLY A 29 18.37 28.12 -6.52
CA GLY A 29 18.20 28.58 -7.91
C GLY A 29 17.29 27.86 -8.92
N GLU A 30 16.72 26.71 -8.63
CA GLU A 30 15.65 26.10 -9.42
C GLU A 30 14.34 26.27 -8.64
N SER A 31 13.25 26.56 -9.34
CA SER A 31 11.91 26.57 -8.76
C SER A 31 11.62 25.18 -8.19
N CYS A 32 11.97 24.95 -6.93
CA CYS A 32 11.43 23.86 -6.13
C CYS A 32 9.93 24.09 -6.12
N THR A 33 9.20 23.41 -7.01
CA THR A 33 7.84 23.02 -6.68
C THR A 33 7.97 22.39 -5.33
N VAL A 34 7.47 23.06 -4.29
CA VAL A 34 7.46 22.53 -2.93
C VAL A 34 6.69 21.23 -3.03
N ASP A 35 7.44 20.14 -3.17
CA ASP A 35 6.87 18.81 -3.30
C ASP A 35 6.12 18.63 -2.00
N GLN A 36 4.79 18.62 -2.10
CA GLN A 36 3.96 18.75 -0.93
C GLN A 36 4.21 17.51 -0.08
N GLN A 37 4.95 17.69 1.01
CA GLN A 37 5.24 16.62 1.96
C GLN A 37 3.92 15.95 2.33
N GLN A 38 3.83 14.65 2.05
CA GLN A 38 2.63 13.85 2.28
C GLN A 38 2.69 13.30 3.71
N ASP A 39 1.57 13.32 4.42
CA ASP A 39 1.49 12.75 5.76
C ASP A 39 1.45 11.21 5.69
N VAL A 40 0.73 10.68 4.70
CA VAL A 40 0.55 9.25 4.47
C VAL A 40 0.50 8.94 2.97
N VAL A 41 1.19 7.88 2.55
CA VAL A 41 0.97 7.26 1.23
C VAL A 41 0.28 5.91 1.39
N VAL A 42 -0.82 5.72 0.68
CA VAL A 42 -1.60 4.48 0.66
C VAL A 42 -1.37 3.75 -0.66
N THR A 43 -0.94 2.50 -0.61
CA THR A 43 -0.82 1.61 -1.76
C THR A 43 -1.94 0.58 -1.71
N ILE A 44 -2.78 0.54 -2.74
CA ILE A 44 -3.90 -0.41 -2.85
C ILE A 44 -3.59 -1.42 -3.94
N TYR A 45 -3.60 -2.70 -3.60
CA TYR A 45 -3.53 -3.77 -4.61
C TYR A 45 -4.94 -4.10 -5.09
N SER A 46 -5.21 -3.90 -6.39
CA SER A 46 -6.54 -4.03 -6.98
C SER A 46 -6.59 -5.10 -8.06
N TYR A 47 -7.76 -5.74 -8.12
CA TYR A 47 -8.15 -6.69 -9.16
C TYR A 47 -9.46 -6.23 -9.82
N ASP A 48 -10.17 -7.13 -10.53
CA ASP A 48 -11.44 -6.85 -11.20
C ASP A 48 -12.61 -6.70 -10.22
N ARG A 49 -12.50 -5.72 -9.31
CA ARG A 49 -13.46 -5.42 -8.23
C ARG A 49 -13.69 -3.91 -8.10
N PRO A 50 -14.00 -3.18 -9.19
CA PRO A 50 -14.07 -1.71 -9.18
C PRO A 50 -15.08 -1.14 -8.18
N ARG A 51 -16.13 -1.89 -7.82
CA ARG A 51 -17.11 -1.46 -6.80
C ARG A 51 -16.51 -1.46 -5.39
N TYR A 52 -15.70 -2.45 -5.04
CA TYR A 52 -15.05 -2.52 -3.73
C TYR A 52 -13.95 -1.47 -3.64
N LEU A 53 -13.13 -1.36 -4.69
CA LEU A 53 -12.11 -0.33 -4.79
C LEU A 53 -12.70 1.08 -4.65
N LEU A 54 -13.82 1.38 -5.31
CA LEU A 54 -14.49 2.67 -5.18
C LEU A 54 -14.89 2.96 -3.73
N LEU A 55 -15.48 1.98 -3.04
CA LEU A 55 -15.90 2.13 -1.64
C LEU A 55 -14.70 2.36 -0.71
N LEU A 56 -13.58 1.69 -0.97
CA LEU A 56 -12.35 1.90 -0.22
C LEU A 56 -11.76 3.29 -0.48
N LEU A 57 -11.73 3.75 -1.72
CA LEU A 57 -11.25 5.10 -2.08
C LEU A 57 -12.13 6.19 -1.45
N GLU A 58 -13.45 6.02 -1.44
CA GLU A 58 -14.39 6.90 -0.74
C GLU A 58 -14.13 6.92 0.77
N ASP A 59 -13.85 5.76 1.38
CA ASP A 59 -13.48 5.67 2.79
C ASP A 59 -12.14 6.38 3.09
N ILE A 60 -11.12 6.18 2.25
CA ILE A 60 -9.81 6.85 2.39
C ILE A 60 -9.99 8.37 2.30
N ALA A 61 -10.72 8.84 1.29
CA ALA A 61 -11.00 10.26 1.10
C ALA A 61 -11.69 10.86 2.35
N ARG A 62 -12.75 10.20 2.81
CA ARG A 62 -13.52 10.62 3.99
C ARG A 62 -12.68 10.65 5.28
N GLU A 63 -11.83 9.64 5.48
CA GLU A 63 -10.98 9.54 6.67
C GLU A 63 -9.78 10.49 6.63
N ALA A 64 -9.21 10.73 5.45
CA ALA A 64 -8.15 11.72 5.25
C ALA A 64 -8.66 13.13 5.56
N ASP A 65 -9.81 13.52 5.00
CA ASP A 65 -10.43 14.83 5.23
C ASP A 65 -10.75 15.04 6.71
N ARG A 66 -11.34 14.03 7.37
CA ARG A 66 -11.65 14.08 8.80
C ARG A 66 -10.41 14.22 9.67
N ALA A 67 -9.32 13.56 9.28
CA ALA A 67 -8.05 13.58 10.00
C ALA A 67 -7.21 14.82 9.70
N GLU A 68 -7.59 15.62 8.70
CA GLU A 68 -6.82 16.76 8.17
C GLU A 68 -5.42 16.33 7.68
N LEU A 69 -5.36 15.16 7.04
CA LEU A 69 -4.10 14.59 6.52
C LEU A 69 -4.00 14.75 5.00
N LYS A 70 -2.80 15.08 4.52
CA LYS A 70 -2.43 14.96 3.11
C LYS A 70 -2.13 13.51 2.79
N VAL A 71 -3.12 12.84 2.21
CA VAL A 71 -3.03 11.44 1.81
C VAL A 71 -2.87 11.33 0.30
N HIS A 72 -1.80 10.67 -0.13
CA HIS A 72 -1.62 10.26 -1.51
C HIS A 72 -1.96 8.78 -1.67
N VAL A 73 -2.58 8.41 -2.79
CA VAL A 73 -2.97 7.01 -3.05
C VAL A 73 -2.36 6.54 -4.35
N HIS A 74 -1.72 5.37 -4.31
CA HIS A 74 -1.33 4.58 -5.46
C HIS A 74 -2.27 3.37 -5.57
N VAL A 75 -3.10 3.32 -6.60
CA VAL A 75 -3.83 2.10 -6.96
C VAL A 75 -2.96 1.28 -7.91
N ILE A 76 -2.72 0.02 -7.57
CA ILE A 76 -1.93 -0.93 -8.35
C ILE A 76 -2.89 -2.01 -8.88
N ASP A 77 -3.36 -1.82 -10.11
CA ASP A 77 -4.29 -2.74 -10.77
C ASP A 77 -3.55 -3.88 -11.47
N ASP A 78 -4.03 -5.11 -11.28
CA ASP A 78 -3.53 -6.32 -11.93
C ASP A 78 -4.09 -6.49 -13.36
N ASN A 79 -4.00 -5.41 -14.13
CA ASN A 79 -4.44 -5.36 -15.53
C ASN A 79 -5.93 -5.66 -15.70
N SER A 80 -6.78 -5.22 -14.77
CA SER A 80 -8.23 -5.38 -14.84
C SER A 80 -8.88 -4.28 -15.69
N ILE A 81 -8.28 -3.09 -15.72
CA ILE A 81 -8.79 -1.95 -16.47
C ILE A 81 -8.53 -2.03 -17.98
N ASP A 82 -7.42 -2.65 -18.39
CA ASP A 82 -7.08 -2.87 -19.80
C ASP A 82 -7.85 -4.08 -20.37
N CYS A 83 -7.97 -4.15 -21.70
CA CYS A 83 -8.80 -5.13 -22.41
C CYS A 83 -7.96 -6.30 -22.94
N ILE A 84 -6.64 -6.19 -22.85
CA ILE A 84 -5.68 -7.16 -23.36
C ILE A 84 -5.21 -7.99 -22.17
N TYR A 85 -5.77 -9.20 -22.06
CA TYR A 85 -5.46 -10.18 -21.00
C TYR A 85 -4.64 -11.37 -21.54
N PRO A 86 -3.40 -11.22 -22.05
CA PRO A 86 -2.57 -12.38 -22.27
C PRO A 86 -2.26 -12.94 -20.88
N ALA A 87 -2.84 -14.10 -20.56
CA ALA A 87 -2.46 -14.81 -19.36
C ALA A 87 -1.01 -15.26 -19.54
N GLN A 88 -0.12 -14.88 -18.61
CA GLN A 88 1.17 -15.54 -18.56
C GLN A 88 0.96 -17.01 -18.20
N GLN A 89 1.34 -17.90 -19.13
CA GLN A 89 1.29 -19.34 -18.90
C GLN A 89 2.37 -19.77 -17.90
N ASP A 90 3.42 -18.98 -17.76
CA ASP A 90 4.57 -19.33 -16.92
C ASP A 90 4.27 -19.13 -15.42
N ASN A 91 4.32 -20.24 -14.69
CA ASN A 91 4.26 -20.31 -13.22
C ASN A 91 5.57 -19.83 -12.59
N VAL A 92 6.02 -18.63 -12.91
CA VAL A 92 7.20 -18.08 -12.24
C VAL A 92 6.70 -17.32 -11.01
N TYR A 93 6.86 -17.91 -9.82
CA TYR A 93 6.95 -17.19 -8.55
C TYR A 93 8.21 -16.29 -8.50
N ASP A 94 8.70 -15.89 -9.68
CA ASP A 94 10.03 -15.38 -9.87
C ASP A 94 9.97 -13.89 -10.07
N SER A 95 10.50 -13.19 -9.09
CA SER A 95 10.82 -11.77 -9.17
C SER A 95 11.97 -11.49 -10.15
N ASP A 96 12.59 -12.53 -10.73
CA ASP A 96 13.71 -12.46 -11.68
C ASP A 96 13.27 -12.12 -13.11
N SER A 97 12.04 -11.64 -13.25
CA SER A 97 11.57 -11.05 -14.49
C SER A 97 12.46 -9.83 -14.77
N LYS A 98 13.34 -9.95 -15.77
CA LYS A 98 14.14 -8.87 -16.37
C LYS A 98 13.28 -7.76 -17.00
N TYR A 99 11.97 -7.78 -16.79
CA TYR A 99 11.03 -6.82 -17.34
C TYR A 99 11.10 -5.52 -16.53
N GLU A 100 11.70 -4.52 -17.17
CA GLU A 100 11.67 -3.12 -16.76
C GLU A 100 10.22 -2.61 -16.76
N ASN A 101 9.77 -2.09 -15.61
CA ASN A 101 8.53 -1.34 -15.41
C ASN A 101 7.27 -1.88 -16.11
N ASP A 102 6.64 -2.90 -15.50
CA ASP A 102 5.33 -3.41 -15.96
C ASP A 102 4.15 -2.54 -15.52
N LEU A 103 4.37 -1.57 -14.62
CA LEU A 103 3.34 -0.62 -14.21
C LEU A 103 3.31 0.58 -15.16
N ARG A 104 2.12 0.88 -15.70
CA ARG A 104 1.84 2.07 -16.50
C ARG A 104 0.88 2.97 -15.74
N GLU A 105 1.24 4.24 -15.57
CA GLU A 105 0.32 5.23 -15.03
C GLU A 105 -0.83 5.47 -16.03
N PHE A 106 -2.06 5.40 -15.53
CA PHE A 106 -3.29 5.60 -16.29
C PHE A 106 -3.89 6.97 -15.94
N SER A 107 -4.21 7.77 -16.96
CA SER A 107 -4.89 9.06 -16.80
C SER A 107 -6.13 9.12 -17.69
N ILE A 108 -7.21 9.71 -17.17
CA ILE A 108 -8.50 9.86 -17.88
C ILE A 108 -8.35 10.64 -19.19
N ASP A 109 -7.36 11.53 -19.29
CA ASP A 109 -7.18 12.41 -20.46
C ASP A 109 -6.71 11.66 -21.73
N GLN A 110 -6.46 10.36 -21.65
CA GLN A 110 -6.15 9.52 -22.81
C GLN A 110 -7.42 9.18 -23.63
N LYS A 111 -7.95 10.20 -24.33
CA LYS A 111 -8.91 10.15 -25.46
C LYS A 111 -10.00 9.06 -25.39
N SER A 112 -11.02 9.34 -24.58
CA SER A 112 -12.22 8.56 -24.32
C SER A 112 -13.07 8.12 -25.53
N SER A 113 -12.93 8.73 -26.71
CA SER A 113 -13.87 8.46 -27.82
C SER A 113 -13.60 7.15 -28.59
N GLN A 114 -12.42 6.55 -28.48
CA GLN A 114 -12.07 5.32 -29.20
C GLN A 114 -11.98 4.07 -28.31
N PHE A 115 -11.71 4.25 -27.00
CA PHE A 115 -11.53 3.14 -26.05
C PHE A 115 -12.85 2.52 -25.56
N ASP A 116 -13.93 3.30 -25.47
CA ASP A 116 -15.25 2.81 -25.02
C ASP A 116 -15.82 1.69 -25.92
N LEU A 117 -15.36 1.59 -27.18
CA LEU A 117 -15.77 0.54 -28.12
C LEU A 117 -14.89 -0.72 -28.06
N ILE A 118 -13.71 -0.66 -27.43
CA ILE A 118 -12.69 -1.72 -27.44
C ILE A 118 -12.59 -2.40 -26.06
N CYS A 119 -13.00 -1.71 -24.97
CA CYS A 119 -12.85 -2.18 -23.60
C CYS A 119 -14.15 -2.22 -22.80
N PRO A 120 -14.74 -3.39 -22.51
CA PRO A 120 -15.90 -3.46 -21.62
C PRO A 120 -15.54 -3.16 -20.15
N SER A 121 -14.26 -3.25 -19.77
CA SER A 121 -13.79 -3.01 -18.39
C SER A 121 -13.70 -1.53 -18.03
N LEU A 122 -13.28 -0.67 -18.95
CA LEU A 122 -13.06 0.75 -18.69
C LEU A 122 -14.30 1.48 -18.16
N PRO A 123 -15.52 1.30 -18.72
CA PRO A 123 -16.73 1.91 -18.16
C PRO A 123 -17.00 1.54 -16.69
N ARG A 124 -16.58 0.34 -16.25
CA ARG A 124 -16.76 -0.11 -14.86
C ARG A 124 -15.83 0.62 -13.88
N PHE A 125 -14.67 1.09 -14.37
CA PHE A 125 -13.69 1.85 -13.58
C PHE A 125 -13.89 3.36 -13.64
N ARG A 126 -14.84 3.88 -14.43
CA ARG A 126 -15.04 5.32 -14.61
C ARG A 126 -15.07 6.11 -13.29
N ARG A 127 -15.90 5.68 -12.33
CA ARG A 127 -16.01 6.35 -11.02
C ARG A 127 -14.74 6.25 -10.17
N VAL A 128 -14.00 5.15 -10.28
CA VAL A 128 -12.69 4.97 -9.63
C VAL A 128 -11.69 5.98 -10.20
N LEU A 129 -11.63 6.10 -11.52
CA LEU A 129 -10.73 7.04 -12.16
C LEU A 129 -11.11 8.49 -11.83
N GLU A 130 -12.40 8.82 -11.79
CA GLU A 130 -12.89 10.16 -11.43
C GLU A 130 -12.43 10.59 -10.03
N ILE A 131 -12.55 9.73 -9.01
CA ILE A 131 -12.09 10.04 -7.66
C ILE A 131 -10.57 10.14 -7.60
N VAL A 132 -9.85 9.25 -8.29
CA VAL A 132 -8.39 9.29 -8.38
C VAL A 132 -7.92 10.62 -8.97
N ALA A 133 -8.50 11.04 -10.10
CA ALA A 133 -8.14 12.32 -10.74
C ALA A 133 -8.52 13.52 -9.87
N THR A 134 -9.71 13.54 -9.29
CA THR A 134 -10.18 14.64 -8.43
C THR A 134 -9.30 14.84 -7.21
N ARG A 135 -8.73 13.76 -6.66
CA ARG A 135 -7.85 13.78 -5.50
C ARG A 135 -6.37 13.91 -5.84
N ASN A 136 -6.02 14.01 -7.13
CA ASN A 136 -4.64 13.96 -7.61
C ASN A 136 -3.87 12.72 -7.11
N TRP A 137 -4.57 11.58 -7.07
CA TRP A 137 -4.01 10.27 -6.78
C TRP A 137 -3.53 9.60 -8.07
N LYS A 138 -2.84 8.47 -7.95
CA LYS A 138 -2.26 7.73 -9.07
C LYS A 138 -2.93 6.37 -9.23
N PHE A 139 -3.24 6.04 -10.48
CA PHE A 139 -3.69 4.71 -10.87
C PHE A 139 -2.65 4.09 -11.79
N PHE A 140 -2.09 2.97 -11.41
CA PHE A 140 -1.13 2.20 -12.19
C PHE A 140 -1.78 0.90 -12.61
N SER A 141 -1.74 0.58 -13.90
CA SER A 141 -2.12 -0.73 -14.41
C SER A 141 -0.89 -1.54 -14.77
N SER A 142 -0.91 -2.81 -14.39
CA SER A 142 0.03 -3.79 -14.90
C SER A 142 -0.19 -3.97 -16.41
N ARG A 143 0.88 -4.23 -17.16
CA ARG A 143 0.82 -4.59 -18.60
C ARG A 143 0.16 -5.94 -18.86
N GLU A 144 0.25 -6.83 -17.88
CA GLU A 144 -0.20 -8.22 -17.95
C GLU A 144 -0.90 -8.57 -16.64
N ARG A 145 -1.76 -9.60 -16.71
CA ARG A 145 -2.44 -10.12 -15.51
C ARG A 145 -1.53 -11.12 -14.81
N HIS A 146 -1.03 -10.76 -13.64
CA HIS A 146 -0.15 -11.58 -12.82
C HIS A 146 -0.91 -12.67 -12.07
N GLY A 147 -2.15 -12.37 -11.66
CA GLY A 147 -2.94 -13.22 -10.78
C GLY A 147 -2.17 -13.63 -9.53
N LYS A 148 -2.51 -14.80 -8.98
CA LYS A 148 -1.84 -15.32 -7.76
C LYS A 148 -0.38 -15.74 -7.98
N LYS A 149 0.04 -15.95 -9.23
CA LYS A 149 1.35 -16.55 -9.56
C LYS A 149 2.47 -15.52 -9.44
N ARG A 150 2.23 -14.30 -9.91
CA ARG A 150 3.21 -13.20 -9.92
C ARG A 150 2.82 -12.05 -8.99
N TYR A 151 2.00 -12.32 -7.98
CA TYR A 151 1.60 -11.31 -6.99
C TYR A 151 2.81 -10.60 -6.35
N TRP A 152 3.85 -11.35 -5.95
CA TRP A 152 5.05 -10.76 -5.34
C TRP A 152 5.86 -9.89 -6.30
N HIS A 153 5.76 -10.12 -7.61
CA HIS A 153 6.35 -9.25 -8.61
C HIS A 153 5.62 -7.90 -8.66
N GLN A 154 4.28 -7.92 -8.65
CA GLN A 154 3.47 -6.70 -8.56
C GLN A 154 3.76 -5.94 -7.27
N VAL A 155 3.87 -6.63 -6.12
CA VAL A 155 4.26 -6.03 -4.84
C VAL A 155 5.64 -5.37 -4.94
N ALA A 156 6.64 -6.06 -5.51
CA ALA A 156 7.97 -5.49 -5.70
C ALA A 156 7.95 -4.22 -6.56
N GLN A 157 7.18 -4.21 -7.66
CA GLN A 157 7.03 -3.02 -8.50
C GLN A 157 6.32 -1.87 -7.78
N ALA A 158 5.26 -2.17 -7.04
CA ALA A 158 4.55 -1.17 -6.24
C ALA A 158 5.46 -0.52 -5.19
N HIS A 159 6.33 -1.30 -4.54
CA HIS A 159 7.28 -0.78 -3.56
C HIS A 159 8.35 0.11 -4.21
N ARG A 160 8.81 -0.19 -5.42
CA ARG A 160 9.74 0.68 -6.17
C ARG A 160 9.15 2.06 -6.47
N LEU A 161 7.83 2.15 -6.69
CA LEU A 161 7.16 3.45 -6.87
C LEU A 161 7.21 4.34 -5.61
N LEU A 162 7.55 3.77 -4.46
CA LEU A 162 7.67 4.50 -3.20
C LEU A 162 9.08 5.06 -2.97
N GLU A 163 10.06 4.70 -3.82
CA GLU A 163 11.42 5.19 -3.72
C GLU A 163 11.46 6.71 -3.93
N GLY A 164 12.10 7.42 -2.99
CA GLY A 164 12.20 8.88 -3.02
C GLY A 164 10.98 9.64 -2.51
N ILE A 165 9.86 8.97 -2.22
CA ILE A 165 8.67 9.64 -1.66
C ILE A 165 8.94 10.07 -0.21
N GLN A 166 8.83 11.37 0.05
CA GLN A 166 8.98 11.94 1.38
C GLN A 166 7.68 11.88 2.17
N THR A 167 7.49 10.78 2.91
CA THR A 167 6.41 10.64 3.88
C THR A 167 6.86 9.88 5.13
N ARG A 168 6.14 10.08 6.23
CA ARG A 168 6.38 9.33 7.46
C ARG A 168 5.75 7.94 7.42
N PHE A 169 4.55 7.83 6.85
CA PHE A 169 3.74 6.62 6.93
C PHE A 169 3.38 6.08 5.55
N PHE A 170 3.58 4.78 5.40
CA PHE A 170 3.08 4.02 4.26
C PHE A 170 2.03 3.03 4.76
N VAL A 171 0.92 2.93 4.04
CA VAL A 171 -0.20 2.05 4.36
C VAL A 171 -0.49 1.18 3.14
N PHE A 172 -0.59 -0.12 3.34
CA PHE A 172 -0.87 -1.11 2.30
C PHE A 172 -2.22 -1.75 2.59
N LEU A 173 -3.12 -1.71 1.59
CA LEU A 173 -4.50 -2.19 1.71
C LEU A 173 -4.87 -3.09 0.51
N PRO A 174 -5.75 -4.10 0.68
CA PRO A 174 -6.39 -4.78 -0.42
C PRO A 174 -7.61 -3.97 -0.89
N ASP A 175 -8.06 -4.18 -2.14
CA ASP A 175 -9.20 -3.46 -2.72
C ASP A 175 -10.57 -3.75 -2.08
N ASP A 176 -10.67 -4.78 -1.24
CA ASP A 176 -11.90 -5.22 -0.58
C ASP A 176 -12.01 -4.84 0.90
N ASP A 177 -11.05 -4.07 1.42
CA ASP A 177 -11.13 -3.52 2.77
C ASP A 177 -12.14 -2.38 2.88
N ARG A 178 -12.66 -2.19 4.10
CA ARG A 178 -13.46 -1.02 4.49
C ARG A 178 -12.80 -0.36 5.69
N LEU A 179 -12.71 0.97 5.68
CA LEU A 179 -12.05 1.68 6.78
C LEU A 179 -13.05 2.04 7.88
N CYS A 180 -12.68 1.74 9.12
CA CYS A 180 -13.44 2.17 10.28
C CYS A 180 -13.37 3.69 10.48
N ALA A 181 -14.27 4.24 11.29
CA ALA A 181 -14.22 5.66 11.67
C ALA A 181 -12.90 6.01 12.40
N ASP A 182 -12.31 7.15 12.04
CA ASP A 182 -11.03 7.66 12.56
C ASP A 182 -9.85 6.73 12.28
N PHE A 183 -9.86 6.06 11.13
CA PHE A 183 -8.89 5.03 10.77
C PHE A 183 -7.44 5.52 10.86
N PHE A 184 -7.09 6.61 10.16
CA PHE A 184 -5.71 7.11 10.15
C PHE A 184 -5.24 7.56 11.53
N ARG A 185 -6.08 8.28 12.28
CA ARG A 185 -5.78 8.69 13.66
C ARG A 185 -5.52 7.49 14.55
N LYS A 186 -6.35 6.45 14.46
CA LYS A 186 -6.18 5.21 15.23
C LYS A 186 -4.89 4.48 14.83
N ALA A 187 -4.64 4.28 13.54
CA ALA A 187 -3.46 3.58 13.05
C ALA A 187 -2.17 4.30 13.47
N ILE A 188 -2.08 5.62 13.23
CA ILE A 188 -0.92 6.45 13.60
C ILE A 188 -0.74 6.48 15.11
N SER A 189 -1.79 6.80 15.88
CA SER A 189 -1.70 6.82 17.34
C SER A 189 -1.22 5.49 17.90
N ALA A 190 -1.69 4.40 17.29
CA ALA A 190 -1.34 3.10 17.75
C ALA A 190 0.09 2.69 17.40
N TRP A 191 0.62 3.13 16.25
CA TRP A 191 2.03 3.03 15.90
C TRP A 191 2.92 3.79 16.88
N GLU A 192 2.59 5.05 17.18
CA GLU A 192 3.38 5.91 18.06
C GLU A 192 3.45 5.40 19.50
N LYS A 193 2.41 4.71 19.97
CA LYS A 193 2.37 4.12 21.31
C LYS A 193 3.20 2.83 21.45
N ILE A 194 3.77 2.30 20.38
CA ILE A 194 4.64 1.12 20.43
C ILE A 194 6.03 1.57 20.89
N ALA A 195 6.46 1.10 22.07
CA ALA A 195 7.73 1.45 22.67
C ALA A 195 8.95 0.93 21.89
N ASP A 196 8.82 -0.20 21.19
CA ASP A 196 9.90 -0.78 20.39
C ASP A 196 10.32 0.19 19.28
N THR A 197 11.59 0.60 19.31
CA THR A 197 12.20 1.49 18.31
C THR A 197 12.54 0.76 17.02
N ASP A 198 12.63 -0.57 17.08
CA ASP A 198 12.97 -1.48 15.98
C ASP A 198 11.71 -2.12 15.36
N LYS A 199 10.52 -1.63 15.74
CA LYS A 199 9.25 -2.03 15.10
C LYS A 199 9.31 -1.84 13.59
N ALA A 200 8.93 -2.89 12.87
CA ALA A 200 9.00 -2.92 11.42
C ALA A 200 7.71 -2.41 10.76
N SER A 201 6.59 -2.98 11.17
CA SER A 201 5.26 -2.68 10.65
C SER A 201 4.19 -2.86 11.74
N LEU A 202 3.02 -2.31 11.45
CA LEU A 202 1.79 -2.46 12.21
C LEU A 202 0.75 -3.14 11.32
N MET A 203 0.35 -4.36 11.64
CA MET A 203 -0.80 -4.99 10.97
C MET A 203 -2.09 -4.29 11.40
N LEU A 204 -2.92 -3.91 10.42
CA LEU A 204 -4.10 -3.06 10.66
C LEU A 204 -5.37 -3.88 10.91
N HIS A 205 -5.33 -5.17 10.54
CA HIS A 205 -6.36 -6.14 10.84
C HIS A 205 -5.73 -7.50 11.14
N VAL A 206 -6.25 -8.20 12.15
CA VAL A 206 -5.92 -9.61 12.39
C VAL A 206 -7.17 -10.34 12.87
N GLU A 207 -7.38 -11.52 12.33
CA GLU A 207 -8.41 -12.44 12.81
C GLU A 207 -8.09 -12.91 14.24
N GLU A 208 -9.10 -12.98 15.11
CA GLU A 208 -8.90 -13.32 16.53
C GLU A 208 -8.17 -14.66 16.74
N LYS A 209 -8.37 -15.63 15.84
CA LYS A 209 -7.65 -16.91 15.88
C LYS A 209 -6.16 -16.74 15.61
N ARG A 210 -5.80 -15.94 14.60
CA ARG A 210 -4.39 -15.66 14.24
C ARG A 210 -3.67 -14.88 15.33
N ALA A 211 -4.39 -14.08 16.13
CA ALA A 211 -3.82 -13.39 17.28
C ALA A 211 -3.32 -14.33 18.41
N LYS A 212 -3.53 -15.65 18.30
CA LYS A 212 -3.18 -16.64 19.33
C LYS A 212 -2.17 -17.69 18.86
N GLU A 213 -1.87 -17.74 17.56
CA GLU A 213 -1.08 -18.80 16.95
C GLU A 213 0.17 -18.22 16.25
N ALA A 214 1.24 -19.01 16.22
CA ALA A 214 2.43 -18.63 15.45
C ALA A 214 2.15 -18.88 13.96
N VAL A 215 2.46 -17.90 13.11
CA VAL A 215 2.26 -17.99 11.67
C VAL A 215 3.60 -17.73 10.97
N TRP A 216 3.98 -18.64 10.06
CA TRP A 216 5.22 -18.65 9.25
C TRP A 216 6.57 -18.64 10.00
N THR A 217 6.60 -18.14 11.22
CA THR A 217 7.74 -18.13 12.14
C THR A 217 7.37 -18.85 13.44
N PRO A 218 8.34 -19.30 14.25
CA PRO A 218 8.05 -19.91 15.55
C PRO A 218 7.59 -18.90 16.61
N LEU A 219 7.53 -17.61 16.28
CA LEU A 219 7.18 -16.56 17.23
C LEU A 219 5.66 -16.56 17.48
N LYS A 220 5.28 -16.91 18.71
CA LYS A 220 3.90 -16.78 19.17
C LYS A 220 3.56 -15.32 19.48
N PRO A 221 2.33 -14.87 19.20
CA PRO A 221 1.87 -13.55 19.60
C PRO A 221 2.05 -13.28 21.09
N VAL A 222 2.67 -12.15 21.42
CA VAL A 222 2.83 -11.67 22.80
C VAL A 222 2.15 -10.32 22.93
N ARG A 223 1.23 -10.17 23.89
CA ARG A 223 0.57 -8.89 24.12
C ARG A 223 1.54 -7.87 24.73
N GLU A 224 1.61 -6.69 24.15
CA GLU A 224 2.38 -5.55 24.61
C GLU A 224 1.47 -4.32 24.64
N GLY A 225 0.93 -3.94 25.81
CA GLY A 225 -0.04 -2.84 25.89
C GLY A 225 -1.33 -3.07 25.08
N HIS A 226 -1.64 -2.16 24.16
CA HIS A 226 -2.78 -2.22 23.23
C HIS A 226 -2.50 -3.05 21.98
N VAL A 227 -1.33 -3.69 21.93
CA VAL A 227 -0.86 -4.41 20.76
C VAL A 227 -0.40 -5.84 21.01
N TYR A 228 -0.21 -6.60 19.94
CA TYR A 228 0.45 -7.91 19.96
C TYR A 228 1.73 -7.86 19.14
N ARG A 229 2.86 -8.21 19.74
CA ARG A 229 4.09 -8.51 19.01
C ARG A 229 3.98 -9.90 18.36
N ILE A 230 4.18 -9.94 17.06
CA ILE A 230 4.08 -11.08 16.17
C ILE A 230 5.29 -11.14 15.22
N GLY A 231 5.41 -12.22 14.46
CA GLY A 231 6.58 -12.49 13.61
C GLY A 231 6.25 -12.66 12.13
N TRP A 232 5.14 -12.11 11.64
CA TRP A 232 4.68 -12.31 10.26
C TRP A 232 3.80 -11.17 9.73
N VAL A 233 4.07 -10.65 8.53
CA VAL A 233 3.28 -9.54 7.95
C VAL A 233 2.48 -10.00 6.75
N GLU A 234 1.18 -9.72 6.72
CA GLU A 234 0.38 -9.92 5.50
C GLU A 234 0.64 -8.79 4.51
N SER A 235 0.91 -9.13 3.26
CA SER A 235 1.46 -8.24 2.22
C SER A 235 0.59 -7.04 1.84
N GLY A 236 -0.69 -7.04 2.24
CA GLY A 236 -1.65 -6.03 1.84
C GLY A 236 -2.44 -5.43 2.98
N ASN A 237 -2.07 -5.59 4.25
CA ASN A 237 -2.86 -5.04 5.36
C ASN A 237 -1.97 -4.56 6.52
N PHE A 238 -1.12 -3.56 6.24
CA PHE A 238 -0.18 -3.05 7.23
C PHE A 238 0.19 -1.59 7.02
N LEU A 239 0.64 -0.96 8.10
CA LEU A 239 1.30 0.34 8.13
C LEU A 239 2.78 0.14 8.40
N CYS A 240 3.64 0.93 7.77
CA CYS A 240 5.06 1.00 8.12
C CYS A 240 5.60 2.43 7.95
N THR A 241 6.90 2.59 8.20
CA THR A 241 7.65 3.81 7.89
C THR A 241 8.69 3.52 6.82
N TYR A 242 9.30 4.57 6.27
CA TYR A 242 10.37 4.47 5.29
C TYR A 242 11.48 3.49 5.72
N LYS A 243 11.79 3.37 7.02
CA LYS A 243 12.80 2.44 7.55
C LYS A 243 12.61 1.01 7.08
N LEU A 244 11.37 0.51 7.03
CA LEU A 244 11.09 -0.85 6.56
C LEU A 244 11.34 -0.96 5.05
N LEU A 245 10.90 0.04 4.28
CA LEU A 245 11.08 0.04 2.83
C LEU A 245 12.57 0.14 2.46
N GLU A 246 13.34 0.99 3.13
CA GLU A 246 14.79 1.09 2.96
C GLU A 246 15.52 -0.21 3.35
N LEU A 247 15.15 -0.83 4.47
CA LEU A 247 15.71 -2.12 4.89
C LEU A 247 15.51 -3.20 3.81
N MET A 248 14.39 -3.13 3.10
CA MET A 248 14.06 -4.04 2.00
C MET A 248 14.61 -3.54 0.65
N ASN A 249 15.26 -2.38 0.58
CA ASN A 249 15.68 -1.74 -0.67
C ASN A 249 14.50 -1.60 -1.66
N TYR A 250 13.35 -1.15 -1.15
CA TYR A 250 12.10 -0.91 -1.90
C TYR A 250 11.64 -2.10 -2.77
N SER A 251 12.02 -3.32 -2.38
CA SER A 251 11.71 -4.56 -3.10
C SER A 251 11.77 -5.74 -2.14
N PHE A 252 11.14 -6.87 -2.46
CA PHE A 252 11.35 -8.09 -1.67
C PHE A 252 12.45 -8.92 -2.31
N PRO A 253 13.58 -9.18 -1.62
CA PRO A 253 14.63 -10.01 -2.17
C PRO A 253 14.13 -11.44 -2.32
N ARG A 254 14.46 -12.07 -3.45
CA ARG A 254 14.16 -13.48 -3.71
C ARG A 254 14.75 -14.34 -2.60
N ILE A 255 13.94 -15.25 -2.07
CA ILE A 255 14.45 -16.36 -1.26
C ILE A 255 14.88 -17.46 -2.25
N PRO A 256 16.16 -17.86 -2.27
CA PRO A 256 16.62 -18.95 -3.13
C PRO A 256 15.84 -20.24 -2.84
N SER A 257 15.44 -20.97 -3.88
CA SER A 257 14.67 -22.22 -3.77
C SER A 257 15.47 -23.39 -3.18
N ASN A 258 16.77 -23.24 -2.94
CA ASN A 258 17.69 -24.27 -2.45
C ASN A 258 17.92 -24.22 -0.94
N ARG A 259 16.99 -23.67 -0.16
CA ARG A 259 17.03 -23.68 1.31
C ARG A 259 16.20 -24.80 1.91
#